data_AF-A0A923UBQ7-F1
#
_entry.id   AF-A0A923UBQ7-F1
#
_cell.length_a   1.000
_cell.length_b   1.000
_cell.length_c   1.000
_cell.angle_alpha   90.00
_cell.angle_beta   90.00
_cell.angle_gamma   90.00
#
_symmetry.space_group_name_H-M   'P 1'
#
loop_
_entity.id
_entity.type
_entity.pdbx_description
1 polymer ?
#
loop_
_entity_poly.entity_id
_entity_poly.type
_entity_poly.pdbx_seq_one_letter_code
_entity_poly.pdbx_strand_id
1 'polypeptide(L)'
;MTMTPEQATWFSDIFNRLVANVDQVLLGKTFVIKLSFTALLSEGHLLLEDFPGTGKTSLARAMAQSVKGASSRIQFTPDLL
;
A
#
# COMPACT_ATOMS: atom_id res chain seq x y z
N MET A 1 -21.18 14.95 -8.89
CA MET A 1 -20.42 14.86 -10.16
C MET A 1 -20.30 13.40 -10.52
N THR A 2 -20.75 12.99 -11.70
CA THR A 2 -20.63 11.63 -12.22
C THR A 2 -19.27 11.45 -12.88
N MET A 3 -18.57 10.36 -12.55
CA MET A 3 -17.28 10.00 -13.13
C MET A 3 -17.46 9.59 -14.59
N THR A 4 -16.63 10.09 -15.50
CA THR A 4 -16.67 9.69 -16.93
C THR A 4 -15.98 8.34 -17.14
N PRO A 5 -16.31 7.60 -18.21
CA PRO A 5 -15.61 6.36 -18.56
C PRO A 5 -14.10 6.55 -18.77
N GLU A 6 -13.69 7.68 -19.32
CA GLU A 6 -12.27 8.03 -19.53
C GLU A 6 -11.54 8.23 -18.21
N GLN A 7 -12.17 8.92 -17.24
CA GLN A 7 -11.62 9.10 -15.89
C GLN A 7 -11.44 7.75 -15.18
N ALA A 8 -12.44 6.86 -15.29
CA ALA A 8 -12.37 5.52 -14.71
C ALA A 8 -11.23 4.69 -15.33
N THR A 9 -11.07 4.77 -16.65
CA THR A 9 -10.02 4.06 -17.39
C THR A 9 -8.63 4.58 -17.01
N TRP A 10 -8.47 5.91 -16.95
CA TRP A 10 -7.23 6.54 -16.52
C TRP A 10 -6.85 6.13 -15.09
N PHE A 11 -7.81 6.17 -14.16
CA PHE A 11 -7.56 5.75 -12.79
C PHE A 11 -7.12 4.28 -12.71
N SER A 12 -7.80 3.39 -13.43
CA SER A 12 -7.47 1.97 -13.48
C SER A 12 -6.05 1.72 -13.98
N ASP A 13 -5.61 2.42 -15.04
CA ASP A 13 -4.24 2.31 -15.56
C ASP A 13 -3.20 2.74 -14.51
N ILE A 14 -3.37 3.93 -13.94
CA ILE A 14 -2.45 4.46 -12.93
C ILE A 14 -2.41 3.56 -11.69
N PHE A 15 -3.58 3.10 -11.22
CA PHE A 15 -3.67 2.20 -10.08
C PHE A 15 -2.94 0.87 -10.33
N ASN A 16 -3.12 0.28 -11.51
CA ASN A 16 -2.41 -0.96 -11.87
C ASN A 16 -0.89 -0.75 -11.96
N ARG A 17 -0.44 0.42 -12.43
CA ARG A 17 0.99 0.77 -12.44
C ARG A 17 1.57 0.91 -11.03
N LEU A 18 0.84 1.53 -10.10
CA LEU A 18 1.23 1.60 -8.69
C LEU A 18 1.35 0.21 -8.07
N VAL A 19 0.35 -0.65 -8.30
CA VAL A 19 0.35 -2.03 -7.82
C VAL A 19 1.53 -2.81 -8.39
N ALA A 20 1.75 -2.76 -9.71
CA ALA A 20 2.83 -3.46 -10.39
C ALA A 20 4.22 -3.04 -9.88
N ASN A 21 4.40 -1.76 -9.55
CA ASN A 21 5.66 -1.25 -9.00
C ASN A 21 5.97 -1.86 -7.62
N VAL A 22 4.98 -1.93 -6.74
CA VAL A 22 5.15 -2.53 -5.40
C VAL A 22 5.30 -4.06 -5.48
N ASP A 23 4.61 -4.70 -6.44
CA ASP A 23 4.67 -6.16 -6.65
C ASP A 23 6.09 -6.64 -6.96
N GLN A 24 6.96 -5.80 -7.56
CA GLN A 24 8.38 -6.11 -7.78
C GLN A 24 9.17 -6.36 -6.49
N VAL A 25 8.71 -5.82 -5.35
CA VAL A 25 9.40 -5.90 -4.06
C VAL A 25 8.69 -6.85 -3.09
N LEU A 26 7.37 -7.02 -3.25
CA LEU A 26 6.54 -7.88 -2.42
C LEU A 26 5.83 -8.95 -3.28
N LEU A 27 6.61 -9.94 -3.71
CA LEU A 27 6.19 -10.98 -4.64
C LEU A 27 5.00 -11.81 -4.11
N GLY A 28 4.03 -12.09 -4.98
CA GLY A 28 2.91 -12.99 -4.67
C GLY A 28 1.87 -12.41 -3.70
N LYS A 29 1.92 -11.11 -3.42
CA LYS A 29 1.01 -10.43 -2.47
C LYS A 29 0.15 -9.36 -3.15
N THR A 30 -0.13 -9.49 -4.45
CA THR A 30 -0.86 -8.49 -5.26
C THR A 30 -2.21 -8.08 -4.65
N PHE A 31 -2.96 -9.01 -4.04
CA PHE A 31 -4.21 -8.69 -3.35
C PHE A 31 -3.99 -7.72 -2.18
N VAL A 32 -3.01 -7.99 -1.33
CA VAL A 32 -2.64 -7.15 -0.17
C VAL A 32 -2.19 -5.77 -0.66
N ILE A 33 -1.40 -5.72 -1.73
CA ILE A 33 -0.93 -4.47 -2.33
C ILE A 33 -2.12 -3.62 -2.81
N LYS A 34 -3.06 -4.22 -3.55
CA LYS A 34 -4.28 -3.54 -4.02
C LYS A 34 -5.09 -3.00 -2.85
N LEU A 35 -5.36 -3.83 -1.83
CA LEU A 35 -6.11 -3.42 -0.65
C LEU A 35 -5.43 -2.26 0.10
N SER A 36 -4.10 -2.30 0.18
CA SER A 36 -3.32 -1.25 0.84
C SER A 36 -3.42 0.09 0.10
N PHE A 37 -3.33 0.10 -1.24
CA PHE A 37 -3.56 1.32 -2.02
C PHE A 37 -5.01 1.81 -1.92
N THR A 38 -5.99 0.91 -1.93
CA THR A 38 -7.40 1.27 -1.71
C THR A 38 -7.58 1.96 -0.36
N ALA A 39 -6.99 1.41 0.71
CA ALA A 39 -7.02 2.02 2.03
C ALA A 39 -6.37 3.41 2.02
N LEU A 40 -5.17 3.55 1.45
CA LEU A 40 -4.47 4.83 1.34
C LEU A 40 -5.29 5.90 0.61
N LEU A 41 -5.84 5.57 -0.56
CA LEU A 41 -6.62 6.48 -1.39
C LEU A 41 -7.98 6.85 -0.76
N SER A 42 -8.47 6.00 0.13
CA SER A 42 -9.69 6.25 0.91
C SER A 42 -9.41 6.92 2.26
N GLU A 43 -8.17 7.36 2.49
CA GLU A 43 -7.71 7.94 3.77
C GLU A 43 -7.92 7.01 4.99
N GLY A 44 -7.93 5.70 4.76
CA GLY A 44 -8.12 4.68 5.78
C GLY A 44 -6.83 4.22 6.47
N HIS A 45 -6.99 3.35 7.47
CA HIS A 45 -5.89 2.71 8.19
C HIS A 45 -5.85 1.20 7.91
N LEU A 46 -4.66 0.64 7.87
CA LEU A 46 -4.43 -0.77 7.57
C LEU A 46 -3.75 -1.46 8.77
N LEU A 47 -4.34 -2.55 9.25
CA LEU A 47 -3.70 -3.46 10.20
C LEU A 47 -3.15 -4.66 9.43
N LEU A 48 -1.85 -4.94 9.59
CA LEU A 48 -1.17 -6.06 8.94
C LEU A 48 -0.88 -7.16 9.95
N GLU A 49 -1.74 -8.18 9.99
CA GLU A 49 -1.54 -9.39 10.79
C GLU A 49 -0.82 -10.45 9.96
N ASP A 50 0.46 -10.68 10.27
CA ASP A 50 1.26 -11.70 9.57
C ASP A 50 2.51 -12.05 10.40
N PHE A 51 3.17 -13.16 10.06
CA PHE A 51 4.38 -13.62 10.75
C PHE A 51 5.56 -12.63 10.64
N PRO A 52 6.52 -12.63 11.58
CA PRO A 52 7.72 -11.80 11.47
C PRO A 52 8.45 -12.04 10.13
N GLY A 53 8.98 -10.96 9.53
CA GLY A 53 9.77 -11.06 8.30
C GLY A 53 9.00 -11.11 6.98
N THR A 54 7.66 -11.09 6.98
CA THR A 54 6.83 -11.22 5.75
C THR A 54 6.69 -9.95 4.90
N GLY A 55 7.60 -8.99 5.04
CA GLY A 55 7.66 -7.80 4.17
C GLY A 55 6.71 -6.65 4.54
N LYS A 56 6.10 -6.65 5.73
CA LYS A 56 5.23 -5.54 6.22
C LYS A 56 5.89 -4.15 6.10
N THR A 57 7.14 -4.02 6.53
CA THR A 57 7.89 -2.76 6.41
C THR A 57 8.26 -2.44 4.95
N SER A 58 8.56 -3.46 4.15
CA SER A 58 8.86 -3.31 2.72
C SER A 58 7.64 -2.79 1.96
N LEU A 59 6.44 -3.30 2.26
CA LEU A 59 5.17 -2.82 1.71
C LEU A 59 4.99 -1.32 1.96
N ALA A 60 5.05 -0.90 3.23
CA ALA A 60 4.85 0.50 3.60
C ALA A 60 5.86 1.44 2.90
N ARG A 61 7.13 1.04 2.84
CA ARG A 61 8.19 1.81 2.15
C ARG A 61 7.98 1.89 0.64
N ALA A 62 7.69 0.76 0.00
CA ALA A 62 7.49 0.69 -1.45
C ALA A 62 6.26 1.50 -1.88
N MET A 63 5.17 1.45 -1.11
CA MET A 63 3.99 2.27 -1.34
C MET A 63 4.31 3.77 -1.24
N ALA A 64 4.98 4.20 -0.17
CA ALA A 64 5.37 5.61 0.01
C ALA A 64 6.23 6.10 -1.16
N GLN A 65 7.25 5.33 -1.57
CA GLN A 65 8.09 5.68 -2.72
C GLN A 65 7.29 5.77 -4.04
N SER A 66 6.31 4.87 -4.24
CA SER A 66 5.48 4.84 -5.46
C SER A 66 4.61 6.09 -5.62
N VAL A 67 4.23 6.74 -4.51
CA VAL A 67 3.39 7.95 -4.50
C VAL A 67 4.16 9.22 -4.14
N LYS A 68 5.50 9.15 -4.05
CA LYS A 68 6.36 10.24 -3.53
C LYS A 68 5.94 10.74 -2.13
N GLY A 69 5.38 9.84 -1.31
CA GLY A 69 5.01 10.08 0.08
C GLY A 69 6.16 9.82 1.05
N ALA A 70 5.87 10.03 2.34
CA ALA A 70 6.79 9.72 3.43
C ALA A 70 6.39 8.41 4.13
N SER A 71 7.36 7.70 4.68
CA SER A 71 7.13 6.56 5.58
C SER A 71 7.95 6.74 6.85
N SER A 72 7.31 6.68 8.02
CA SER A 72 7.97 6.63 9.32
C SER A 72 7.64 5.30 10.01
N ARG A 73 8.51 4.86 10.92
CA ARG A 73 8.31 3.63 11.69
C ARG A 73 8.39 3.96 13.16
N ILE A 74 7.35 3.59 13.90
CA ILE A 74 7.30 3.63 15.35
C ILE A 74 7.28 2.17 15.83
N GLN A 75 8.28 1.77 16.62
CA GLN A 75 8.32 0.44 17.20
C GLN A 75 7.58 0.47 18.53
N PHE A 76 6.53 -0.34 18.65
CA PHE A 76 5.84 -0.57 19.91
C PHE A 76 6.74 -1.44 20.78
N THR A 77 7.02 -0.98 22.00
CA THR A 77 7.72 -1.75 23.02
C THR A 77 6.68 -2.23 24.03
N PRO A 78 6.67 -3.51 24.42
CA PRO A 78 5.92 -3.94 25.58
C PRO A 78 6.62 -3.29 26.78
N ASP A 79 6.04 -2.22 27.30
CA ASP A 79 6.56 -1.61 28.52
C ASP A 79 6.46 -2.67 29.62
N LEU A 80 7.61 -3.10 30.15
CA LEU A 80 7.74 -4.15 31.16
C LEU A 80 8.00 -3.57 32.56
N LEU A 81 7.69 -2.28 32.75
CA LEU A 81 7.68 -1.60 34.04
C LEU A 81 6.33 -1.74 34.74
#